data_AF-A0A660DVZ5-F1
#
_entry.id   AF-A0A660DVZ5-F1
#
_cell.length_a   1.000
_cell.length_b   1.000
_cell.length_c   1.000
_cell.angle_alpha   90.00
_cell.angle_beta   90.00
_cell.angle_gamma   90.00
#
_symmetry.space_group_name_H-M   'P 1'
#
loop_
_entity.id
_entity.type
_entity.pdbx_description
1 polymer ?
#
loop_
_entity_poly.entity_id
_entity_poly.type
_entity_poly.pdbx_seq_one_letter_code
_entity_poly.pdbx_strand_id
1 'polypeptide(L)'
;MRRYALQLSGHDFEPSSHWSTDIRPVVNELVTRDDVDLLMWDPATDASEIYEQYSLATLMGQIETSAYARLLTTMGQVLVELKQSVSPRLQQQWYLASYLACLDHQSLLNTAAALLSLTVAELKSPTVAADQQLRGLADQARCWLLAAKVSDLQLLATPQPLFKLSQQLLTQVATLDFCCVTGQSRGWQLANDAYWLSQVTSPAFSCDRLQRPTAYRLLRAAHLEHLTD
;
A
#
# COMPACT_ATOMS: atom_id res chain seq x y z
N MET A 1 16.43 18.52 0.99
CA MET A 1 15.39 18.00 1.90
C MET A 1 14.07 18.54 1.39
N ARG A 2 13.11 17.65 1.14
CA ARG A 2 11.79 18.03 0.61
C ARG A 2 11.07 18.99 1.56
N ARG A 3 10.25 19.85 0.98
CA ARG A 3 9.37 20.77 1.70
C ARG A 3 7.93 20.47 1.34
N TYR A 4 7.06 20.66 2.30
CA TYR A 4 5.65 20.30 2.23
C TYR A 4 4.80 21.50 2.63
N ALA A 5 3.70 21.70 1.93
CA ALA A 5 2.68 22.68 2.25
C ALA A 5 1.31 22.13 1.82
N LEU A 6 0.24 22.83 2.19
CA LEU A 6 -1.08 22.63 1.64
C LEU A 6 -1.38 23.72 0.62
N GLN A 7 -2.27 23.41 -0.31
CA GLN A 7 -2.93 24.39 -1.15
C GLN A 7 -4.42 24.06 -1.23
N LEU A 8 -5.25 25.02 -1.63
CA LEU A 8 -6.64 24.75 -1.95
C LEU A 8 -6.74 23.89 -3.22
N SER A 9 -7.62 22.90 -3.23
CA SER A 9 -7.76 21.99 -4.37
C SER A 9 -8.23 22.73 -5.62
N GLY A 10 -7.61 22.41 -6.76
CA GLY A 10 -7.93 23.01 -8.07
C GLY A 10 -7.35 24.42 -8.30
N HIS A 11 -6.53 24.93 -7.39
CA HIS A 11 -5.79 26.19 -7.58
C HIS A 11 -4.46 25.96 -8.31
N ASP A 12 -3.97 27.02 -8.97
CA ASP A 12 -2.59 27.08 -9.45
C ASP A 12 -1.63 27.06 -8.25
N PHE A 13 -0.41 26.54 -8.43
CA PHE A 13 0.59 26.23 -7.40
C PHE A 13 0.80 27.34 -6.34
N GLU A 14 -0.08 27.41 -5.35
CA GLU A 14 -0.19 28.50 -4.38
C GLU A 14 -0.34 27.92 -2.96
N PRO A 15 0.74 27.90 -2.16
CA PRO A 15 0.68 27.33 -0.83
C PRO A 15 -0.25 28.15 0.07
N SER A 16 -1.31 27.51 0.58
CA SER A 16 -2.22 28.06 1.58
C SER A 16 -1.65 27.94 3.01
N SER A 17 -0.63 27.12 3.21
CA SER A 17 0.11 26.97 4.47
C SER A 17 1.59 27.35 4.30
N HIS A 18 2.30 27.59 5.40
CA HIS A 18 3.75 27.75 5.33
C HIS A 18 4.45 26.43 4.92
N TRP A 19 5.51 26.56 4.12
CA TRP A 19 6.39 25.44 3.80
C TRP A 19 7.07 24.89 5.05
N SER A 20 7.01 23.57 5.23
CA SER A 20 7.63 22.85 6.33
C SER A 20 8.55 21.75 5.82
N THR A 21 9.63 21.49 6.54
CA THR A 21 10.44 20.27 6.37
C THR A 21 9.96 19.12 7.28
N ASP A 22 9.14 19.41 8.29
CA ASP A 22 8.41 18.40 9.06
C ASP A 22 7.06 18.16 8.38
N ILE A 23 6.87 16.95 7.87
CA ILE A 23 5.66 16.53 7.17
C ILE A 23 4.45 16.37 8.10
N ARG A 24 4.67 16.08 9.39
CA ARG A 24 3.59 15.73 10.32
C ARG A 24 2.53 16.83 10.50
N PRO A 25 2.88 18.11 10.77
CA PRO A 25 1.87 19.16 10.87
C PRO A 25 1.08 19.32 9.57
N VAL A 26 1.72 19.17 8.41
CA VAL A 26 1.08 19.28 7.10
C VAL A 26 0.11 18.11 6.87
N VAL A 27 0.53 16.87 7.16
CA VAL A 27 -0.35 15.69 7.04
C VAL A 27 -1.51 15.75 8.02
N ASN A 28 -1.28 16.18 9.26
CA ASN A 28 -2.36 16.31 10.25
C ASN A 28 -3.44 17.28 9.78
N GLU A 29 -3.06 18.39 9.14
CA GLU A 29 -4.03 19.32 8.56
C GLU A 29 -4.67 18.74 7.28
N LEU A 30 -3.88 18.15 6.38
CA LEU A 30 -4.33 17.51 5.14
C LEU A 30 -5.43 16.48 5.38
N VAL A 31 -5.26 15.59 6.35
CA VAL A 31 -6.19 14.46 6.54
C VAL A 31 -7.54 14.88 7.12
N THR A 32 -7.61 16.07 7.74
CA THR A 32 -8.84 16.61 8.36
C THR A 32 -9.64 17.53 7.44
N ARG A 33 -9.07 17.89 6.29
CA ARG A 33 -9.65 18.83 5.31
C ARG A 33 -9.90 18.11 3.98
N ASP A 34 -10.98 18.45 3.30
CA ASP A 34 -11.34 17.88 1.99
C ASP A 34 -11.21 18.90 0.84
N ASP A 35 -10.85 20.13 1.16
CA ASP A 35 -10.69 21.26 0.26
C ASP A 35 -9.22 21.55 -0.09
N VAL A 36 -8.30 20.67 0.29
CA VAL A 36 -6.85 20.88 0.16
C VAL A 36 -6.12 19.70 -0.46
N ASP A 37 -5.05 20.03 -1.19
CA ASP A 37 -4.09 19.10 -1.76
C ASP A 37 -2.72 19.22 -1.11
N LEU A 38 -1.92 18.16 -1.19
CA LEU A 38 -0.53 18.20 -0.73
C LEU A 38 0.34 18.85 -1.80
N LEU A 39 1.03 19.92 -1.41
CA LEU A 39 2.07 20.56 -2.19
C LEU A 39 3.44 20.05 -1.73
N MET A 40 4.26 19.58 -2.67
CA MET A 40 5.62 19.12 -2.38
C MET A 40 6.61 19.83 -3.28
N TRP A 41 7.70 20.31 -2.69
CA TRP A 41 8.83 20.91 -3.40
C TRP A 41 10.12 20.22 -3.01
N ASP A 42 10.94 19.87 -4.00
CA ASP A 42 12.31 19.41 -3.81
C ASP A 42 13.29 20.54 -4.20
N PRO A 43 13.90 21.23 -3.21
CA PRO A 43 14.85 22.30 -3.47
C PRO A 43 16.12 21.86 -4.19
N ALA A 44 16.44 20.56 -4.22
CA ALA A 44 17.65 20.05 -4.89
C ALA A 44 17.50 19.99 -6.41
N THR A 45 16.27 19.72 -6.89
CA THR A 45 15.95 19.62 -8.32
C THR A 45 15.10 20.78 -8.81
N ASP A 46 14.66 21.65 -7.89
CA ASP A 46 13.65 22.68 -8.09
C ASP A 46 12.32 22.14 -8.65
N ALA A 47 12.04 20.86 -8.39
CA ALA A 47 10.83 20.20 -8.81
C ALA A 47 9.72 20.43 -7.80
N SER A 48 8.54 20.78 -8.32
CA SER A 48 7.37 21.18 -7.55
C SER A 48 6.17 20.40 -8.08
N GLU A 49 5.50 19.66 -7.19
CA GLU A 49 4.39 18.78 -7.54
C GLU A 49 3.18 19.00 -6.61
N ILE A 50 2.00 18.86 -7.21
CA ILE A 50 0.71 18.85 -6.54
C ILE A 50 0.21 17.41 -6.49
N TYR A 51 -0.13 16.95 -5.29
CA TYR A 51 -0.76 15.66 -5.06
C TYR A 51 -2.19 15.84 -4.60
N GLU A 52 -3.10 15.84 -5.58
CA GLU A 52 -4.54 15.79 -5.38
C GLU A 52 -4.92 14.62 -4.45
N GLN A 53 -5.76 14.89 -3.46
CA GLN A 53 -6.21 13.87 -2.52
C GLN A 53 -7.47 13.16 -3.04
N TYR A 54 -7.39 11.85 -3.21
CA TYR A 54 -8.56 11.08 -3.61
C TYR A 54 -9.57 10.93 -2.46
N SER A 55 -10.86 11.04 -2.79
CA SER A 55 -11.93 10.68 -1.87
C SER A 55 -12.06 9.16 -1.76
N LEU A 56 -12.45 8.67 -0.57
CA LEU A 56 -12.67 7.24 -0.36
C LEU A 56 -13.74 6.67 -1.31
N ALA A 57 -14.83 7.42 -1.52
CA ALA A 57 -15.91 7.03 -2.44
C ALA A 57 -15.42 6.86 -3.88
N THR A 58 -14.54 7.75 -4.36
CA THR A 58 -13.91 7.65 -5.68
C THR A 58 -13.08 6.37 -5.79
N LEU A 59 -12.26 6.09 -4.77
CA LEU A 59 -11.37 4.93 -4.74
C LEU A 59 -12.14 3.61 -4.67
N MET A 60 -13.16 3.53 -3.82
CA MET A 60 -14.04 2.36 -3.73
C MET A 60 -14.75 2.10 -5.06
N GLY A 61 -15.32 3.14 -5.68
CA GLY A 61 -16.00 3.01 -6.98
C GLY A 61 -15.09 2.49 -8.09
N GLN A 62 -13.78 2.80 -8.05
CA GLN A 62 -12.80 2.27 -8.99
C GLN A 62 -12.46 0.80 -8.72
N ILE A 63 -12.47 0.35 -7.46
CA ILE A 63 -12.11 -1.02 -7.10
C ILE A 63 -13.26 -1.99 -7.24
N GLU A 64 -14.49 -1.65 -6.82
CA GLU A 64 -15.60 -2.59 -6.62
C GLU A 64 -15.90 -3.48 -7.84
N THR A 65 -15.72 -2.95 -9.05
CA THR A 65 -15.97 -3.67 -10.31
C THR A 65 -14.70 -4.19 -10.99
N SER A 66 -13.55 -4.02 -10.35
CA SER A 66 -12.24 -4.37 -10.91
C SER A 66 -11.80 -5.79 -10.57
N ALA A 67 -10.76 -6.25 -11.27
CA ALA A 67 -10.07 -7.50 -10.92
C ALA A 67 -9.43 -7.46 -9.52
N TYR A 68 -9.11 -6.27 -8.99
CA TYR A 68 -8.53 -6.14 -7.66
C TYR A 68 -9.55 -6.47 -6.55
N ALA A 69 -10.83 -6.10 -6.70
CA ALA A 69 -11.89 -6.50 -5.77
C ALA A 69 -12.06 -8.03 -5.72
N ARG A 70 -11.98 -8.69 -6.89
CA ARG A 70 -11.99 -10.15 -6.97
C ARG A 70 -10.78 -10.76 -6.28
N LEU A 71 -9.59 -10.22 -6.52
CA LEU A 71 -8.36 -10.67 -5.85
C LEU A 71 -8.44 -10.52 -4.32
N LEU A 72 -8.99 -9.41 -3.81
CA LEU A 72 -9.24 -9.20 -2.39
C LEU A 72 -10.19 -10.25 -1.82
N THR A 73 -11.27 -10.56 -2.53
CA THR A 73 -12.21 -11.62 -2.16
C THR A 73 -11.49 -12.98 -2.08
N THR A 74 -10.65 -13.30 -3.07
CA THR A 74 -9.87 -14.53 -3.09
C THR A 74 -8.87 -14.59 -1.92
N MET A 75 -8.21 -13.48 -1.57
CA MET A 75 -7.35 -13.41 -0.38
C MET A 75 -8.12 -13.61 0.93
N GLY A 76 -9.35 -13.09 1.02
CA GLY A 76 -10.25 -13.38 2.13
C GLY A 76 -10.59 -14.86 2.26
N GLN A 77 -10.89 -15.53 1.14
CA GLN A 77 -11.12 -16.98 1.08
C GLN A 77 -9.88 -17.77 1.56
N VAL A 78 -8.68 -17.34 1.16
CA VAL A 78 -7.42 -17.95 1.60
C VAL A 78 -7.28 -17.90 3.13
N LEU A 79 -7.58 -16.77 3.78
CA LEU A 79 -7.51 -16.67 5.25
C LEU A 79 -8.56 -17.55 5.93
N VAL A 80 -9.78 -17.63 5.39
CA VAL A 80 -10.81 -18.55 5.87
C VAL A 80 -10.33 -20.00 5.81
N GLU A 81 -9.75 -20.43 4.69
CA GLU A 81 -9.19 -21.78 4.53
C GLU A 81 -8.01 -22.04 5.49
N LEU A 82 -7.20 -21.02 5.78
CA LEU A 82 -6.11 -21.08 6.77
C LEU A 82 -6.60 -20.99 8.23
N LYS A 83 -7.92 -20.84 8.46
CA LYS A 83 -8.54 -20.62 9.78
C LYS A 83 -7.97 -19.40 10.50
N GLN A 84 -7.69 -18.34 9.74
CA GLN A 84 -7.23 -17.05 10.23
C GLN A 84 -8.33 -16.01 10.00
N SER A 85 -8.36 -14.96 10.83
CA SER A 85 -9.24 -13.80 10.61
C SER A 85 -8.48 -12.67 9.93
N VAL A 86 -9.17 -11.91 9.08
CA VAL A 86 -8.64 -10.63 8.58
C VAL A 86 -8.71 -9.63 9.74
N SER A 87 -7.56 -9.14 10.22
CA SER A 87 -7.55 -8.04 11.18
C SER A 87 -7.99 -6.74 10.49
N PRO A 88 -8.62 -5.78 11.19
CA PRO A 88 -9.00 -4.51 10.57
C PRO A 88 -7.81 -3.77 9.94
N ARG A 89 -6.65 -3.80 10.62
CA ARG A 89 -5.38 -3.30 10.10
C ARG A 89 -4.97 -3.98 8.78
N LEU A 90 -5.06 -5.30 8.69
CA LEU A 90 -4.72 -6.02 7.47
C LEU A 90 -5.70 -5.69 6.34
N GLN A 91 -6.99 -5.56 6.66
CA GLN A 91 -8.02 -5.15 5.71
C GLN A 91 -7.73 -3.76 5.14
N GLN A 92 -7.41 -2.80 6.00
CA GLN A 92 -7.00 -1.45 5.60
C GLN A 92 -5.78 -1.48 4.66
N GLN A 93 -4.75 -2.25 5.01
CA GLN A 93 -3.55 -2.40 4.17
C GLN A 93 -3.87 -3.04 2.82
N TRP A 94 -4.77 -4.01 2.78
CA TRP A 94 -5.25 -4.63 1.55
C TRP A 94 -5.98 -3.66 0.62
N TYR A 95 -6.88 -2.84 1.17
CA TYR A 95 -7.55 -1.78 0.39
C TYR A 95 -6.56 -0.76 -0.14
N LEU A 96 -5.65 -0.25 0.71
CA LEU A 96 -4.61 0.69 0.30
C LEU A 96 -3.71 0.13 -0.81
N ALA A 97 -3.25 -1.12 -0.68
CA ALA A 97 -2.46 -1.77 -1.71
C ALA A 97 -3.23 -1.89 -3.04
N SER A 98 -4.53 -2.14 -2.96
CA SER A 98 -5.40 -2.26 -4.14
C SER A 98 -5.71 -0.92 -4.78
N TYR A 99 -5.87 0.16 -3.99
CA TYR A 99 -6.04 1.53 -4.51
C TYR A 99 -4.78 1.95 -5.27
N LEU A 100 -3.62 1.73 -4.66
CA LEU A 100 -2.32 1.98 -5.28
C LEU A 100 -2.16 1.17 -6.58
N ALA A 101 -2.53 -0.11 -6.57
CA ALA A 101 -2.45 -0.95 -7.75
C ALA A 101 -3.37 -0.47 -8.87
N CYS A 102 -4.58 -0.01 -8.54
CA CYS A 102 -5.55 0.50 -9.50
C CYS A 102 -5.06 1.80 -10.13
N LEU A 103 -4.60 2.75 -9.32
CA LEU A 103 -4.09 4.06 -9.77
C LEU A 103 -2.81 3.94 -10.61
N ASP A 104 -1.92 3.01 -10.26
CA ASP A 104 -0.66 2.77 -10.99
C ASP A 104 -0.79 1.70 -12.10
N HIS A 105 -1.99 1.19 -12.36
CA HIS A 105 -2.25 0.10 -13.31
C HIS A 105 -1.32 -1.11 -13.14
N GLN A 106 -1.09 -1.54 -11.90
CA GLN A 106 -0.18 -2.65 -11.61
C GLN A 106 -0.80 -4.01 -11.97
N SER A 107 0.04 -4.91 -12.50
CA SER A 107 -0.38 -6.29 -12.80
C SER A 107 -0.89 -7.01 -11.56
N LEU A 108 -1.88 -7.90 -11.73
CA LEU A 108 -2.45 -8.69 -10.63
C LEU A 108 -1.41 -9.55 -9.91
N LEU A 109 -0.37 -10.04 -10.60
CA LEU A 109 0.75 -10.75 -9.97
C LEU A 109 1.51 -9.90 -8.95
N ASN A 110 1.78 -8.62 -9.27
CA ASN A 110 2.45 -7.71 -8.32
C ASN A 110 1.54 -7.37 -7.15
N THR A 111 0.25 -7.14 -7.41
CA THR A 111 -0.73 -6.86 -6.35
C THR A 111 -0.90 -8.07 -5.44
N ALA A 112 -1.00 -9.29 -5.99
CA ALA A 112 -1.08 -10.53 -5.22
C ALA A 112 0.17 -10.72 -4.36
N ALA A 113 1.36 -10.48 -4.91
CA ALA A 113 2.60 -10.53 -4.14
C ALA A 113 2.63 -9.51 -2.99
N ALA A 114 2.11 -8.29 -3.22
CA ALA A 114 2.00 -7.26 -2.19
C ALA A 114 1.04 -7.67 -1.06
N LEU A 115 -0.15 -8.15 -1.42
CA LEU A 115 -1.17 -8.62 -0.48
C LEU A 115 -0.64 -9.79 0.35
N LEU A 116 -0.03 -10.80 -0.29
CA LEU A 116 0.60 -11.93 0.40
C LEU A 116 1.70 -11.48 1.35
N SER A 117 2.55 -10.53 0.93
CA SER A 117 3.61 -10.00 1.79
C SER A 117 3.06 -9.36 3.05
N LEU A 118 2.03 -8.50 2.93
CA LEU A 118 1.36 -7.86 4.06
C LEU A 118 0.72 -8.90 4.97
N THR A 119 0.00 -9.87 4.40
CA THR A 119 -0.66 -10.95 5.13
C THR A 119 0.31 -11.80 5.92
N VAL A 120 1.38 -12.28 5.28
CA VAL A 120 2.36 -13.15 5.96
C VAL A 120 3.11 -12.38 7.04
N ALA A 121 3.48 -11.11 6.78
CA ALA A 121 4.13 -10.27 7.78
C ALA A 121 3.24 -10.04 9.00
N GLU A 122 1.97 -9.70 8.81
CA GLU A 122 1.00 -9.53 9.90
C GLU A 122 0.81 -10.82 10.71
N LEU A 123 0.62 -11.96 10.04
CA LEU A 123 0.40 -13.25 10.71
C LEU A 123 1.64 -13.78 11.44
N LYS A 124 2.85 -13.48 10.97
CA LYS A 124 4.10 -13.86 11.63
C LYS A 124 4.53 -12.88 12.72
N SER A 125 4.29 -11.59 12.54
CA SER A 125 4.84 -10.51 13.38
C SER A 125 3.93 -9.27 13.36
N PRO A 126 2.81 -9.30 14.11
CA PRO A 126 1.75 -8.29 14.00
C PRO A 126 2.14 -6.88 14.49
N THR A 127 3.27 -6.70 15.16
CA THR A 127 3.63 -5.42 15.80
C THR A 127 4.45 -4.51 14.89
N VAL A 128 5.47 -5.02 14.18
CA VAL A 128 6.28 -4.22 13.23
C VAL A 128 6.82 -5.12 12.13
N ALA A 129 6.35 -4.92 10.89
CA ALA A 129 7.00 -5.50 9.73
C ALA A 129 8.21 -4.64 9.35
N ALA A 130 9.40 -5.23 9.31
CA ALA A 130 10.58 -4.54 8.81
C ALA A 130 10.47 -4.36 7.27
N ASP A 131 10.89 -3.22 6.72
CA ASP A 131 10.90 -2.96 5.27
C ASP A 131 11.54 -4.11 4.47
N GLN A 132 12.61 -4.69 5.01
CA GLN A 132 13.32 -5.83 4.40
C GLN A 132 12.52 -7.13 4.43
N GLN A 133 11.70 -7.35 5.46
CA GLN A 133 10.81 -8.51 5.56
C GLN A 133 9.70 -8.41 4.51
N LEU A 134 9.05 -7.25 4.41
CA LEU A 134 8.05 -7.01 3.35
C LEU A 134 8.67 -7.20 1.96
N ARG A 135 9.92 -6.76 1.78
CA ARG A 135 10.61 -6.97 0.51
C ARG A 135 10.85 -8.44 0.21
N GLY A 136 11.44 -9.18 1.15
CA GLY A 136 11.76 -10.59 0.95
C GLY A 136 10.51 -11.42 0.69
N LEU A 137 9.43 -11.17 1.42
CA LEU A 137 8.15 -11.87 1.22
C LEU A 137 7.51 -11.53 -0.15
N ALA A 138 7.49 -10.26 -0.54
CA ALA A 138 6.93 -9.85 -1.84
C ALA A 138 7.74 -10.42 -3.03
N ASP A 139 9.07 -10.43 -2.93
CA ASP A 139 9.95 -11.00 -3.97
C ASP A 139 9.73 -12.50 -4.11
N GLN A 140 9.71 -13.23 -2.99
CA GLN A 140 9.43 -14.66 -2.97
C GLN A 140 8.04 -14.98 -3.54
N ALA A 141 7.02 -14.23 -3.13
CA ALA A 141 5.66 -14.43 -3.61
C ALA A 141 5.58 -14.24 -5.14
N ARG A 142 6.12 -13.15 -5.65
CA ARG A 142 6.14 -12.88 -7.10
C ARG A 142 6.93 -13.95 -7.86
N CYS A 143 8.13 -14.29 -7.40
CA CYS A 143 8.96 -15.31 -8.03
C CYS A 143 8.27 -16.67 -8.06
N TRP A 144 7.60 -17.06 -6.98
CA TRP A 144 6.85 -18.29 -6.91
C TRP A 144 5.68 -18.30 -7.88
N LEU A 145 4.86 -17.24 -7.91
CA LEU A 145 3.70 -17.14 -8.80
C LEU A 145 4.11 -17.26 -10.27
N LEU A 146 5.22 -16.62 -10.66
CA LEU A 146 5.78 -16.72 -12.00
C LEU A 146 6.34 -18.12 -12.30
N ALA A 147 7.08 -18.71 -11.37
CA ALA A 147 7.65 -20.05 -11.54
C ALA A 147 6.57 -21.14 -11.63
N ALA A 148 5.48 -20.99 -10.86
CA ALA A 148 4.30 -21.83 -10.92
C ALA A 148 3.40 -21.55 -12.14
N LYS A 149 3.76 -20.56 -12.98
CA LYS A 149 3.00 -20.13 -14.16
C LYS A 149 1.54 -19.77 -13.84
N VAL A 150 1.32 -19.16 -12.68
CA VAL A 150 0.00 -18.69 -12.28
C VAL A 150 -0.39 -17.53 -13.19
N SER A 151 -1.52 -17.68 -13.88
CA SER A 151 -2.11 -16.62 -14.69
C SER A 151 -2.98 -15.68 -13.86
N ASP A 152 -3.18 -14.47 -14.36
CA ASP A 152 -4.12 -13.50 -13.80
C ASP A 152 -5.52 -14.11 -13.60
N LEU A 153 -6.03 -14.88 -14.55
CA LEU A 153 -7.34 -15.54 -14.42
C LEU A 153 -7.36 -16.54 -13.24
N GLN A 154 -6.28 -17.30 -13.03
CA GLN A 154 -6.21 -18.24 -11.91
C GLN A 154 -6.17 -17.53 -10.57
N LEU A 155 -5.51 -16.37 -10.47
CA LEU A 155 -5.52 -15.54 -9.25
C LEU A 155 -6.94 -15.10 -8.86
N LEU A 156 -7.82 -14.88 -9.85
CA LEU A 156 -9.18 -14.40 -9.61
C LEU A 156 -10.20 -15.53 -9.47
N ALA A 157 -9.96 -16.67 -10.12
CA ALA A 157 -10.93 -17.76 -10.21
C ALA A 157 -10.84 -18.76 -9.05
N THR A 158 -9.68 -18.89 -8.40
CA THR A 158 -9.46 -19.92 -7.37
C THR A 158 -8.48 -19.46 -6.29
N PRO A 159 -8.74 -19.76 -5.00
CA PRO A 159 -7.80 -19.44 -3.92
C PRO A 159 -6.58 -20.37 -3.89
N GLN A 160 -6.59 -21.50 -4.59
CA GLN A 160 -5.59 -22.57 -4.42
C GLN A 160 -4.12 -22.14 -4.57
N PRO A 161 -3.71 -21.37 -5.60
CA PRO A 161 -2.31 -20.96 -5.72
C PRO A 161 -1.88 -20.05 -4.58
N LEU A 162 -2.75 -19.11 -4.19
CA LEU A 162 -2.51 -18.16 -3.12
C LEU A 162 -2.49 -18.85 -1.75
N PHE A 163 -3.40 -19.81 -1.53
CA PHE A 163 -3.43 -20.64 -0.33
C PHE A 163 -2.15 -21.44 -0.15
N LYS A 164 -1.73 -22.18 -1.19
CA LYS A 164 -0.51 -23.00 -1.16
C LYS A 164 0.72 -22.14 -0.88
N LEU A 165 0.83 -20.99 -1.55
CA LEU A 165 1.93 -20.07 -1.35
C LEU A 165 1.91 -19.46 0.06
N SER A 166 0.74 -19.08 0.57
CA SER A 166 0.58 -18.55 1.94
C SER A 166 1.03 -19.58 2.98
N GLN A 167 0.63 -20.84 2.86
CA GLN A 167 1.10 -21.91 3.74
C GLN A 167 2.62 -22.05 3.71
N GLN A 168 3.23 -22.01 2.52
CA GLN A 168 4.68 -22.10 2.39
C GLN A 168 5.38 -20.91 3.06
N LEU A 169 4.95 -19.68 2.77
CA LEU A 169 5.53 -18.49 3.36
C LEU A 169 5.31 -18.40 4.88
N LEU A 170 4.19 -18.90 5.40
CA LEU A 170 3.92 -18.94 6.85
C LEU A 170 4.79 -19.99 7.58
N THR A 171 5.05 -21.13 6.94
CA THR A 171 5.78 -22.25 7.55
C THR A 171 7.29 -22.25 7.28
N GLN A 172 7.76 -21.38 6.38
CA GLN A 172 9.20 -21.26 6.12
C GLN A 172 9.97 -20.67 7.30
N VAL A 173 11.25 -21.01 7.36
CA VAL A 173 12.19 -20.51 8.37
C VAL A 173 12.29 -18.98 8.27
N ALA A 174 12.25 -18.30 9.42
CA ALA A 174 12.18 -16.84 9.50
C ALA A 174 13.29 -16.10 8.74
N THR A 175 14.49 -16.68 8.64
CA THR A 175 15.61 -16.08 7.89
C THR A 175 15.30 -15.90 6.40
N LEU A 176 14.44 -16.76 5.84
CA LEU A 176 14.02 -16.66 4.44
C LEU A 176 13.09 -15.46 4.20
N ASP A 177 12.37 -14.97 5.21
CA ASP A 177 11.48 -13.81 5.07
C ASP A 177 12.23 -12.53 4.68
N PHE A 178 13.54 -12.48 4.92
CA PHE A 178 14.42 -11.35 4.60
C PHE A 178 15.24 -11.55 3.32
N CYS A 179 15.06 -12.70 2.64
CA CYS A 179 15.77 -13.01 1.41
C CYS A 179 15.16 -12.21 0.25
N CYS A 180 15.84 -11.13 -0.14
CA CYS A 180 15.42 -10.25 -1.22
C CYS A 180 16.26 -10.46 -2.48
N VAL A 181 15.63 -10.30 -3.65
CA VAL A 181 16.34 -10.30 -4.94
C VAL A 181 16.85 -8.87 -5.23
N THR A 182 17.98 -8.76 -5.91
CA THR A 182 18.52 -7.46 -6.34
C THR A 182 17.58 -6.82 -7.39
N GLY A 183 17.35 -5.50 -7.27
CA GLY A 183 16.51 -4.74 -8.21
C GLY A 183 15.30 -4.04 -7.59
N GLN A 184 14.45 -3.46 -8.43
CA GLN A 184 13.20 -2.82 -8.00
C GLN A 184 12.05 -3.83 -8.05
N SER A 185 11.38 -4.03 -6.91
CA SER A 185 10.24 -4.94 -6.79
C SER A 185 8.95 -4.15 -6.67
N ARG A 186 8.11 -4.19 -7.71
CA ARG A 186 6.82 -3.48 -7.74
C ARG A 186 5.86 -4.00 -6.67
N GLY A 187 5.84 -5.32 -6.44
CA GLY A 187 5.06 -5.93 -5.36
C GLY A 187 5.49 -5.45 -3.98
N TRP A 188 6.81 -5.32 -3.75
CA TRP A 188 7.31 -4.71 -2.51
C TRP A 188 6.95 -3.23 -2.39
N GLN A 189 7.09 -2.42 -3.45
CA GLN A 189 6.70 -1.00 -3.42
C GLN A 189 5.20 -0.85 -3.05
N LEU A 190 4.34 -1.71 -3.62
CA LEU A 190 2.93 -1.84 -3.25
C LEU A 190 2.72 -2.13 -1.77
N ALA A 191 3.34 -3.19 -1.26
CA ALA A 191 3.22 -3.58 0.14
C ALA A 191 3.75 -2.50 1.09
N ASN A 192 4.94 -1.95 0.79
CA ASN A 192 5.59 -0.93 1.60
C ASN A 192 4.72 0.33 1.70
N ASP A 193 4.24 0.85 0.56
CA ASP A 193 3.43 2.08 0.57
C ASP A 193 2.11 1.86 1.32
N ALA A 194 1.45 0.72 1.12
CA ALA A 194 0.23 0.38 1.85
C ALA A 194 0.47 0.25 3.36
N TYR A 195 1.59 -0.38 3.76
CA TYR A 195 1.99 -0.49 5.16
C TYR A 195 2.22 0.90 5.79
N TRP A 196 2.97 1.77 5.13
CA TRP A 196 3.26 3.11 5.65
C TRP A 196 2.03 4.01 5.64
N LEU A 197 1.19 3.95 4.61
CA LEU A 197 -0.09 4.65 4.57
C LEU A 197 -1.04 4.19 5.67
N SER A 198 -1.08 2.89 5.99
CA SER A 198 -1.89 2.39 7.13
C SER A 198 -1.47 2.96 8.48
N GLN A 199 -0.31 3.62 8.54
CA GLN A 199 0.22 4.28 9.71
C GLN A 199 0.19 5.81 9.61
N VAL A 200 -0.56 6.41 8.70
CA VAL A 200 -0.55 7.87 8.44
C VAL A 200 -0.77 8.73 9.70
N THR A 201 -1.48 8.22 10.71
CA THR A 201 -1.71 8.88 12.01
C THR A 201 -0.66 8.58 13.07
N SER A 202 0.23 7.62 12.82
CA SER A 202 1.28 7.18 13.75
C SER A 202 2.42 8.19 13.80
N PRO A 203 3.02 8.44 14.99
CA PRO A 203 4.23 9.25 15.11
C PRO A 203 5.43 8.71 14.30
N ALA A 204 5.42 7.42 13.94
CA ALA A 204 6.47 6.79 13.15
C ALA A 204 6.34 7.06 11.63
N PHE A 205 5.21 7.60 11.16
CA PHE A 205 4.98 7.84 9.74
C PHE A 205 5.94 8.87 9.16
N SER A 206 6.43 8.59 7.95
CA SER A 206 7.20 9.53 7.16
C SER A 206 6.95 9.34 5.66
N CYS A 207 6.77 10.45 4.95
CA CYS A 207 6.64 10.49 3.49
C CYS A 207 7.91 10.03 2.74
N ASP A 208 9.07 10.01 3.40
CA ASP A 208 10.32 9.49 2.81
C ASP A 208 10.32 7.95 2.70
N ARG A 209 9.41 7.28 3.42
CA ARG A 209 9.24 5.83 3.32
C ARG A 209 8.40 5.41 2.12
N LEU A 210 7.62 6.33 1.56
CA LEU A 210 6.78 6.07 0.39
C LEU A 210 7.65 5.98 -0.87
N GLN A 211 7.41 4.94 -1.68
CA GLN A 211 8.20 4.59 -2.85
C GLN A 211 7.63 5.16 -4.15
N ARG A 212 6.33 5.50 -4.17
CA ARG A 212 5.62 5.90 -5.39
C ARG A 212 4.89 7.24 -5.23
N PRO A 213 4.91 8.11 -6.26
CA PRO A 213 4.22 9.40 -6.21
C PRO A 213 2.72 9.29 -5.92
N THR A 214 2.06 8.25 -6.42
CA THR A 214 0.62 8.01 -6.18
C THR A 214 0.30 7.72 -4.72
N ALA A 215 1.25 7.28 -3.91
CA ALA A 215 1.04 7.12 -2.47
C ALA A 215 0.75 8.44 -1.76
N TYR A 216 1.35 9.55 -2.22
CA TYR A 216 1.07 10.89 -1.67
C TYR A 216 -0.38 11.33 -1.89
N ARG A 217 -1.04 10.81 -2.94
CA ARG A 217 -2.45 11.11 -3.26
C ARG A 217 -3.46 10.36 -2.38
N LEU A 218 -2.98 9.43 -1.55
CA LEU A 218 -3.81 8.56 -0.71
C LEU A 218 -3.70 8.86 0.79
N LEU A 219 -2.99 9.91 1.20
CA LEU A 219 -2.78 10.23 2.62
C LEU A 219 -4.11 10.43 3.36
N ARG A 220 -5.02 11.23 2.77
CA ARG A 220 -6.35 11.44 3.33
C ARG A 220 -7.21 10.18 3.31
N ALA A 221 -7.22 9.45 2.20
CA ALA A 221 -7.98 8.20 2.10
C ALA A 221 -7.51 7.17 3.14
N ALA A 222 -6.21 7.06 3.37
CA ALA A 222 -5.64 6.17 4.38
C ALA A 222 -6.07 6.53 5.81
N HIS A 223 -6.21 7.82 6.10
CA HIS A 223 -6.76 8.28 7.37
C HIS A 223 -8.25 7.93 7.50
N LEU A 224 -9.04 8.13 6.43
CA LEU A 224 -10.48 7.82 6.46
C LEU A 224 -10.77 6.33 6.62
N GLU A 225 -9.98 5.46 5.98
CA GLU A 225 -10.07 4.00 6.17
C GLU A 225 -9.84 3.58 7.63
N HIS A 226 -9.09 4.37 8.42
CA HIS A 226 -8.89 4.10 9.85
C HIS A 226 -10.13 4.44 10.70
N LEU A 227 -11.01 5.30 10.21
CA LEU A 227 -12.21 5.75 10.94
C LEU A 227 -13.46 4.91 10.63
N THR A 228 -13.38 4.02 9.64
CA THR A 228 -14.48 3.14 9.22
C THR A 228 -14.60 1.84 10.01
N ASP A 229 -13.71 1.62 10.99
CA ASP A 229 -13.78 0.53 11.99
C ASP A 229 -14.53 0.97 13.27
#